data_AF-A0A836P6N0-F1
#
_entry.id   AF-A0A836P6N0-F1
#
_cell.length_a   1.000
_cell.length_b   1.000
_cell.length_c   1.000
_cell.angle_alpha   90.00
_cell.angle_beta   90.00
_cell.angle_gamma   90.00
#
_symmetry.space_group_name_H-M   'P 1'
#
loop_
_entity.id
_entity.type
_entity.pdbx_description
1 polymer ?
#
loop_
_entity_poly.entity_id
_entity_poly.type
_entity_poly.pdbx_seq_one_letter_code
_entity_poly.pdbx_strand_id
1 'polypeptide(L)'
;LRVSGNSKQDIARLDQQKVLALRSWGKHFLIECANFSVRIHFLLFGSYRINEDKPNAVPRLCLEFSKGQRLNFYACSVQFIERPLDE
;
A
#
# COMPACT_ATOMS: atom_id res chain seq x y z
N LEU A 1 -7.18 -6.30 7.91
CA LEU A 1 -5.88 -5.71 7.51
C LEU A 1 -5.39 -4.87 8.66
N ARG A 2 -4.12 -4.97 9.06
CA ARG A 2 -3.47 -4.01 9.96
C ARG A 2 -2.48 -3.17 9.15
N VAL A 3 -2.40 -1.88 9.45
CA VAL A 3 -1.59 -0.94 8.68
C VAL A 3 -0.65 -0.15 9.57
N SER A 4 0.55 0.07 9.06
CA SER A 4 1.56 0.91 9.69
C SER A 4 2.43 1.58 8.62
N GLY A 5 3.33 2.48 9.03
CA GLY A 5 4.24 3.19 8.13
C GLY A 5 4.30 4.68 8.42
N ASN A 6 5.18 5.38 7.70
CA ASN A 6 5.42 6.81 7.91
C ASN A 6 4.84 7.72 6.81
N SER A 7 3.88 7.21 6.02
CA SER A 7 3.15 8.04 5.07
C SER A 7 2.45 9.20 5.80
N LYS A 8 2.39 10.38 5.15
CA LYS A 8 1.65 11.54 5.67
C LYS A 8 0.15 11.46 5.39
N GLN A 9 -0.26 10.53 4.53
CA GLN A 9 -1.68 10.27 4.27
C GLN A 9 -2.31 9.58 5.48
N ASP A 10 -3.63 9.67 5.61
CA ASP A 10 -4.39 8.96 6.64
C ASP A 10 -4.49 7.45 6.35
N ILE A 11 -3.35 6.76 6.45
CA ILE A 11 -3.23 5.32 6.16
C ILE A 11 -3.98 4.44 7.16
N ALA A 12 -4.37 4.99 8.32
CA ALA A 12 -5.20 4.28 9.29
C ALA A 12 -6.58 3.90 8.71
N ARG A 13 -7.07 4.61 7.69
CA ARG A 13 -8.29 4.25 6.95
C ARG A 13 -8.25 2.86 6.32
N LEU A 14 -7.07 2.33 6.04
CA LEU A 14 -6.88 0.98 5.51
C LEU A 14 -7.05 -0.11 6.57
N ASP A 15 -7.02 0.22 7.86
CA ASP A 15 -7.24 -0.76 8.90
C ASP A 15 -8.62 -1.41 8.74
N GLN A 16 -8.64 -2.72 8.96
CA GLN A 16 -9.82 -3.58 8.79
C GLN A 16 -10.44 -3.59 7.39
N GLN A 17 -9.87 -2.90 6.41
CA GLN A 17 -10.29 -3.02 5.02
C GLN A 17 -9.94 -4.40 4.46
N LYS A 18 -10.78 -4.89 3.53
CA LYS A 18 -10.51 -6.08 2.74
C LYS A 18 -9.88 -5.65 1.42
N VAL A 19 -8.66 -6.14 1.15
CA VAL A 19 -8.04 -6.04 -0.16
C VAL A 19 -8.75 -7.01 -1.11
N LEU A 20 -9.26 -6.47 -2.22
CA LEU A 20 -9.98 -7.21 -3.24
C LEU A 20 -9.04 -7.64 -4.38
N ALA A 21 -8.18 -6.72 -4.81
CA ALA A 21 -7.20 -6.97 -5.85
C ALA A 21 -5.93 -6.11 -5.67
N LEU A 22 -4.84 -6.62 -6.22
CA LEU A 22 -3.62 -5.87 -6.46
C LEU A 22 -3.45 -5.77 -7.97
N ARG A 23 -3.45 -4.55 -8.50
CA ARG A 23 -3.38 -4.26 -9.94
C ARG A 23 -2.15 -3.39 -10.23
N SER A 24 -1.73 -3.33 -11.49
CA SER A 24 -0.70 -2.40 -11.93
C SER A 24 -1.07 -1.76 -13.27
N TRP A 25 -0.70 -0.49 -13.44
CA TRP A 25 -0.93 0.27 -14.67
C TRP A 25 0.19 1.29 -14.87
N GLY A 26 1.04 1.07 -15.87
CA GLY A 26 2.22 1.91 -16.10
C GLY A 26 3.13 1.95 -14.86
N LYS A 27 3.33 3.15 -14.29
CA LYS A 27 4.16 3.36 -13.08
C LYS A 27 3.38 3.22 -11.76
N HIS A 28 2.11 2.83 -11.83
CA HIS A 28 1.23 2.76 -10.69
C HIS A 28 1.01 1.32 -10.25
N PHE A 29 1.11 1.11 -8.94
CA PHE A 29 0.63 -0.08 -8.27
C PHE A 29 -0.64 0.29 -7.51
N LEU A 30 -1.71 -0.48 -7.70
CA LEU A 30 -3.05 -0.16 -7.22
C LEU A 30 -3.50 -1.25 -6.26
N ILE A 31 -3.96 -0.82 -5.08
CA ILE A 31 -4.52 -1.69 -4.04
C ILE A 31 -6.00 -1.38 -4.00
N GLU A 32 -6.80 -2.29 -4.53
CA GLU A 32 -8.25 -2.17 -4.53
C GLU A 32 -8.80 -2.70 -3.21
N CYS A 33 -9.50 -1.85 -2.46
CA CYS A 33 -10.24 -2.23 -1.27
C CYS A 33 -11.74 -2.03 -1.49
N ALA A 34 -12.57 -2.62 -0.62
CA ALA A 34 -14.03 -2.58 -0.77
C ALA A 34 -14.64 -1.18 -0.85
N ASN A 35 -14.06 -0.20 -0.13
CA ASN A 35 -14.64 1.15 -0.03
C ASN A 35 -13.87 2.21 -0.84
N PHE A 36 -12.60 1.97 -1.14
CA PHE A 36 -11.72 2.90 -1.85
C PHE A 36 -10.51 2.13 -2.37
N SER A 37 -9.71 2.76 -3.22
CA SER A 37 -8.44 2.21 -3.68
C SER A 37 -7.25 3.05 -3.21
N VAL A 38 -6.07 2.45 -3.21
CA VAL A 38 -4.82 3.15 -2.93
C VAL A 38 -3.88 3.00 -4.11
N ARG A 39 -3.39 4.13 -4.60
CA ARG A 39 -2.35 4.20 -5.60
C ARG A 39 -1.01 4.40 -4.94
N ILE A 40 -0.10 3.49 -5.24
CA ILE A 40 1.32 3.58 -4.94
C ILE A 40 2.04 3.99 -6.22
N HIS A 41 2.76 5.10 -6.15
CA HIS A 41 3.69 5.52 -7.20
C HIS A 41 5.12 5.38 -6.68
N PHE A 42 5.87 4.47 -7.29
CA PHE A 42 7.28 4.27 -6.95
C PHE A 42 8.11 5.44 -7.50
N LEU A 43 8.92 6.06 -6.64
CA LEU A 43 9.87 7.08 -7.05
C LEU A 43 11.12 6.40 -7.66
N LEU A 44 12.18 7.16 -7.92
CA LEU A 44 13.40 6.67 -8.58
C LEU A 44 14.02 5.42 -7.92
N PHE A 45 13.90 5.29 -6.60
CA PHE A 45 14.40 4.14 -5.82
C PHE A 45 13.29 3.43 -5.03
N GLY A 46 12.05 3.54 -5.51
CA GLY A 46 10.90 2.90 -4.91
C GLY A 46 11.00 1.38 -4.97
N SER A 47 10.62 0.71 -3.88
CA SER A 47 10.64 -0.75 -3.80
C SER A 47 9.54 -1.27 -2.90
N TYR A 48 9.17 -2.55 -3.05
CA TYR A 48 8.34 -3.25 -2.08
C TYR A 48 9.03 -4.54 -1.60
N ARG A 49 8.61 -5.05 -0.44
CA ARG A 49 9.07 -6.33 0.12
C ARG A 49 7.90 -7.12 0.65
N ILE A 50 7.93 -8.44 0.48
CA ILE A 50 6.91 -9.37 0.99
C ILE A 50 7.56 -10.18 2.11
N ASN A 51 6.92 -10.20 3.28
CA ASN A 51 7.37 -10.93 4.48
C ASN A 51 8.81 -10.61 4.92
N GLU A 52 9.33 -9.46 4.51
CA GLU A 52 10.68 -8.99 4.83
C GLU A 52 10.70 -7.48 5.05
N ASP A 53 11.57 -7.04 5.95
CA ASP A 53 11.85 -5.63 6.18
C ASP A 53 13.14 -5.20 5.48
N LYS A 54 13.17 -3.95 5.00
CA LYS A 54 14.40 -3.34 4.47
C LYS A 54 15.25 -2.85 5.64
N PRO A 55 16.51 -3.30 5.79
CA PRO A 55 17.39 -2.82 6.86
C PRO A 55 17.52 -1.30 6.84
N ASN A 56 17.50 -0.69 8.02
CA ASN A 56 17.66 0.75 8.22
C ASN A 56 16.65 1.63 7.44
N ALA A 57 15.46 1.11 7.13
CA ALA A 57 14.42 1.86 6.44
C ALA A 57 13.04 1.60 7.03
N VAL A 58 12.29 2.68 7.28
CA VAL A 58 10.89 2.61 7.71
C VAL A 58 10.00 2.61 6.46
N PRO A 59 9.05 1.66 6.31
CA PRO A 59 8.14 1.64 5.18
C PRO A 59 7.23 2.88 5.17
N ARG A 60 6.92 3.38 3.97
CA ARG A 60 5.88 4.40 3.78
C ARG A 60 4.51 3.81 4.09
N LEU A 61 4.28 2.57 3.69
CA LEU A 61 3.07 1.79 3.95
C LEU A 61 3.46 0.32 4.18
N CYS A 62 2.98 -0.27 5.27
CA CYS A 62 3.05 -1.68 5.58
C CYS A 62 1.63 -2.21 5.72
N LEU A 63 1.33 -3.27 4.98
CA LEU A 63 0.07 -4.01 5.05
C LEU A 63 0.33 -5.37 5.70
N GLU A 64 -0.23 -5.60 6.88
CA GLU A 64 -0.19 -6.88 7.57
C GLU A 64 -1.55 -7.60 7.46
N PHE A 65 -1.52 -8.77 6.82
CA PHE A 65 -2.67 -9.62 6.58
C PHE A 65 -2.94 -10.56 7.77
N SER A 66 -4.14 -11.14 7.83
CA SER A 66 -4.62 -11.87 9.00
C SER A 66 -3.77 -13.08 9.41
N LYS A 67 -3.02 -13.69 8.49
CA LYS A 67 -2.11 -14.81 8.77
C LYS A 67 -0.65 -14.34 8.97
N GLY A 68 -0.44 -13.07 9.27
CA GLY A 68 0.88 -12.48 9.54
C GLY A 68 1.73 -12.18 8.30
N GLN A 69 1.22 -12.39 7.07
CA GLN A 69 1.96 -11.96 5.88
C GLN A 69 2.02 -10.44 5.84
N ARG A 70 3.16 -9.90 5.40
CA ARG A 70 3.42 -8.47 5.34
C ARG A 70 3.78 -8.04 3.92
N LEU A 71 3.26 -6.89 3.49
CA LEU A 71 3.65 -6.23 2.26
C LEU A 71 4.08 -4.79 2.59
N ASN A 72 5.36 -4.52 2.44
CA ASN A 72 6.01 -3.26 2.78
C ASN A 72 6.33 -2.46 1.51
N PHE A 73 6.05 -1.15 1.50
CA PHE A 73 6.39 -0.23 0.41
C PHE A 73 7.35 0.86 0.89
N TYR A 74 8.39 1.13 0.11
CA TYR A 74 9.47 2.07 0.42
C TYR A 74 9.68 3.08 -0.71
N ALA A 75 10.16 4.28 -0.36
CA ALA A 75 10.48 5.36 -1.31
C ALA A 75 9.38 5.56 -2.38
N CYS A 76 8.12 5.64 -1.92
CA CYS A 76 6.94 5.78 -2.75
C CYS A 76 6.02 6.90 -2.26
N SER A 77 5.17 7.37 -3.16
CA SER A 77 4.00 8.18 -2.83
C SER A 77 2.79 7.26 -2.64
N VAL A 78 1.96 7.60 -1.65
CA VAL A 78 0.69 6.92 -1.35
C VAL A 78 -0.43 7.93 -1.60
N GLN A 79 -1.46 7.51 -2.32
CA GLN A 79 -2.63 8.36 -2.56
C GLN A 79 -3.91 7.51 -2.55
N PHE A 80 -4.94 7.99 -1.86
CA PHE A 80 -6.27 7.39 -1.90
C PHE A 80 -7.01 7.78 -3.18
N ILE A 81 -7.78 6.83 -3.70
CA ILE A 81 -8.70 6.99 -4.82
C ILE A 81 -10.07 6.59 -4.29
N GLU A 82 -10.97 7.57 -4.18
CA GLU A 82 -12.31 7.37 -3.62
C GLU A 82 -13.33 6.88 -4.65
N ARG A 83 -12.92 6.70 -5.91
CA ARG A 83 -13.76 6.22 -7.01
C ARG A 83 -13.37 4.81 -7.46
N PRO A 84 -14.26 4.07 -8.15
CA PRO A 84 -13.90 2.80 -8.77
C PRO A 84 -12.70 2.94 -9.72
N LEU A 85 -11.84 1.92 -9.81
CA LEU A 85 -10.64 1.97 -10.66
C LEU A 85 -10.94 1.84 -12.15
N ASP A 86 -12.11 1.29 -12.49
CA ASP A 86 -12.54 1.02 -13.86
C ASP A 86 -13.39 2.17 -14.45
N GLU A 87 -13.50 3.29 -13.72
CA GLU A 87 -14.13 4.57 -14.13
C GLU A 87 -13.11 5.71 -14.11
#